data_AF-A0A060CSK5-F1
#
_entry.id   AF-A0A060CSK5-F1
#
_cell.length_a   1.000
_cell.length_b   1.000
_cell.length_c   1.000
_cell.angle_alpha   90.00
_cell.angle_beta   90.00
_cell.angle_gamma   90.00
#
_symmetry.space_group_name_H-M   'P 1'
#
loop_
_entity.id
_entity.type
_entity.pdbx_description
1 polymer ?
#
loop_
_entity_poly.entity_id
_entity_poly.type
_entity_poly.pdbx_seq_one_letter_code
_entity_poly.pdbx_strand_id
1 'polypeptide(L)'
;GDVGVAPGWRLVFASTWVNGGFRNRSPNHDFTVVDIDLTNPQVADYEEKDVTLNAAGLRQLGAMWAVKLDHRNWQVSPLYGTLSPLRDVTIFVGTEELMYPDAMDFAERLRQQHVPVTTHIGRNLYHIYPVYQSPESEQAVEEIKRVVNS
;
A
#
# COMPACT_ATOMS: atom_id res chain seq x y z
N GLY A 1 1.33 24.76 -6.96
CA GLY A 1 2.03 24.07 -8.05
C GLY A 1 1.94 22.61 -7.72
N ASP A 2 1.13 21.86 -8.47
CA ASP A 2 0.79 20.48 -8.16
C ASP A 2 2.04 19.61 -8.20
N VAL A 3 2.46 19.17 -7.01
CA VAL A 3 3.52 18.17 -6.84
C VAL A 3 2.84 16.81 -6.92
N GLY A 4 2.87 16.21 -8.11
CA GLY A 4 2.44 14.83 -8.34
C GLY A 4 3.51 13.82 -7.92
N VAL A 5 3.12 12.54 -7.86
CA VAL A 5 4.07 11.44 -7.66
C VAL A 5 5.11 11.49 -8.80
N ALA A 6 6.39 11.31 -8.50
CA ALA A 6 7.42 11.54 -9.52
C ALA A 6 7.31 10.52 -10.69
N PRO A 7 7.69 10.89 -11.93
CA PRO A 7 7.53 10.02 -13.09
C PRO A 7 8.42 8.77 -13.03
N GLY A 8 7.88 7.59 -13.39
CA GLY A 8 8.65 6.35 -13.54
C GLY A 8 8.66 5.43 -12.31
N TRP A 9 7.67 5.56 -11.42
CA TRP A 9 7.59 4.81 -10.18
C TRP A 9 6.79 3.53 -10.38
N ARG A 10 7.38 2.41 -9.92
CA ARG A 10 6.70 1.13 -9.76
C ARG A 10 6.35 0.98 -8.29
N LEU A 11 5.07 0.77 -7.99
CA LEU A 11 4.62 0.50 -6.63
C LEU A 11 4.26 -0.97 -6.52
N VAL A 12 4.95 -1.64 -5.61
CA VAL A 12 4.60 -2.97 -5.12
C VAL A 12 4.08 -2.75 -3.71
N PHE A 13 2.82 -3.10 -3.43
CA PHE A 13 2.35 -3.18 -2.05
C PHE A 13 2.65 -4.59 -1.56
N ALA A 14 3.84 -4.80 -1.02
CA ALA A 14 4.16 -6.02 -0.31
C ALA A 14 5.10 -5.65 0.82
N SER A 15 4.62 -5.77 2.04
CA SER A 15 5.43 -5.59 3.24
C SER A 15 6.71 -6.42 3.20
N THR A 16 7.82 -5.81 2.80
CA THR A 16 9.14 -6.42 3.01
C THR A 16 10.15 -5.35 3.38
N TRP A 17 10.42 -5.28 4.68
CA TRP A 17 11.66 -4.71 5.20
C TRP A 17 12.86 -5.40 4.55
N VAL A 18 13.65 -4.67 3.76
CA VAL A 18 15.02 -5.07 3.43
C VAL A 18 15.97 -4.03 4.00
N ASN A 19 16.77 -4.46 4.98
CA ASN A 19 17.90 -3.75 5.55
C ASN A 19 18.79 -3.15 4.44
N GLY A 20 18.89 -1.83 4.38
CA GLY A 20 19.83 -1.17 3.48
C GLY A 20 19.69 0.35 3.51
N GLY A 21 20.57 1.01 4.24
CA GLY A 21 20.55 2.46 4.42
C GLY A 21 20.50 3.25 3.11
N PHE A 22 19.94 4.46 3.25
CA PHE A 22 19.89 5.54 2.27
C PHE A 22 21.05 5.51 1.26
N ARG A 23 20.80 4.95 0.06
CA ARG A 23 21.56 5.23 -1.17
C ARG A 23 20.84 4.65 -2.40
N ASN A 24 20.08 5.51 -3.06
CA ASN A 24 19.91 5.61 -4.51
C ASN A 24 20.10 4.31 -5.34
N ARG A 25 19.01 3.56 -5.56
CA ARG A 25 18.57 2.95 -6.84
C ARG A 25 17.45 1.90 -6.63
N SER A 26 16.19 2.36 -6.64
CA SER A 26 14.96 1.72 -7.18
C SER A 26 13.75 2.53 -6.67
N PRO A 27 12.72 2.87 -7.47
CA PRO A 27 11.64 3.78 -7.04
C PRO A 27 10.52 3.06 -6.27
N ASN A 28 10.82 1.94 -5.59
CA ASN A 28 9.82 1.17 -4.87
C ASN A 28 9.75 1.69 -3.43
N HIS A 29 8.80 2.57 -3.14
CA HIS A 29 8.42 2.89 -1.76
C HIS A 29 7.27 1.97 -1.35
N ASP A 30 7.51 1.12 -0.35
CA ASP A 30 6.47 0.34 0.35
C ASP A 30 5.68 1.28 1.26
N PHE A 31 4.63 1.90 0.74
CA PHE A 31 3.59 2.49 1.60
C PHE A 31 2.44 1.50 1.66
N THR A 32 2.38 0.66 2.70
CA THR A 32 1.20 -0.19 2.95
C THR A 32 -0.05 0.64 3.25
N VAL A 33 0.14 1.88 3.69
CA VAL A 33 -0.92 2.84 4.05
C VAL A 33 -1.04 3.91 2.97
N VAL A 34 -2.20 3.97 2.30
CA VAL A 34 -2.48 4.99 1.27
C VAL A 34 -3.17 6.25 1.83
N ASP A 35 -3.79 6.13 3.02
CA ASP A 35 -4.40 7.22 3.80
C ASP A 35 -4.09 7.02 5.29
N ILE A 36 -3.21 7.86 5.87
CA ILE A 36 -2.76 7.68 7.26
C ILE A 36 -3.86 7.95 8.30
N ASP A 37 -4.91 8.66 7.89
CA ASP A 37 -6.06 8.96 8.75
C ASP A 37 -7.09 7.81 8.75
N LEU A 38 -6.95 6.83 7.84
CA LEU A 38 -7.88 5.71 7.67
C LEU A 38 -9.34 6.23 7.61
N THR A 39 -9.60 7.17 6.69
CA THR A 39 -10.88 7.89 6.62
C THR A 39 -11.99 7.10 5.93
N ASN A 40 -11.66 5.98 5.30
CA ASN A 40 -12.64 5.15 4.62
C ASN A 40 -13.63 4.56 5.62
N PRO A 41 -14.95 4.78 5.43
CA PRO A 41 -15.96 4.33 6.38
C PRO A 41 -15.99 2.80 6.54
N GLN A 42 -15.54 2.06 5.53
CA GLN A 42 -15.49 0.60 5.57
C GLN A 42 -14.39 0.07 6.49
N VAL A 43 -13.40 0.87 6.90
CA VAL A 43 -12.33 0.40 7.82
C VAL A 43 -12.92 -0.16 9.12
N ALA A 44 -14.01 0.42 9.61
CA ALA A 44 -14.68 -0.05 10.82
C ALA A 44 -15.19 -1.50 10.71
N ASP A 45 -15.62 -1.93 9.52
CA ASP A 45 -16.12 -3.30 9.27
C ASP A 45 -15.01 -4.35 9.26
N TYR A 46 -13.75 -3.92 9.19
CA TYR A 46 -12.56 -4.77 9.17
C TYR A 46 -11.74 -4.67 10.45
N GLU A 47 -11.96 -3.67 11.30
CA GLU A 47 -11.21 -3.48 12.54
C GLU A 47 -11.40 -4.65 13.53
N GLU A 48 -12.58 -5.27 13.58
CA GLU A 48 -12.82 -6.46 14.42
C GLU A 48 -12.20 -7.75 13.83
N LYS A 49 -11.97 -7.78 12.52
CA LYS A 49 -11.41 -8.95 11.80
C LYS A 49 -9.89 -8.95 11.79
N ASP A 50 -9.31 -7.75 11.81
CA ASP A 50 -7.88 -7.56 11.74
C ASP A 50 -7.22 -7.91 13.08
N VAL A 51 -6.58 -9.08 13.12
CA VAL A 51 -5.84 -9.55 14.30
C VAL A 51 -4.43 -8.97 14.39
N THR A 52 -4.01 -8.18 13.40
CA THR A 52 -2.64 -7.70 13.20
C THR A 52 -2.49 -6.20 13.42
N LEU A 53 -3.49 -5.41 13.03
CA LEU A 53 -3.47 -3.96 13.05
C LEU A 53 -4.60 -3.40 13.91
N ASN A 54 -4.42 -2.16 14.36
CA ASN A 54 -5.43 -1.40 15.08
C ASN A 54 -5.49 0.02 14.50
N ALA A 55 -6.69 0.51 14.17
CA ALA A 55 -6.83 1.78 13.48
C ALA A 55 -6.36 2.97 14.35
N ALA A 56 -6.62 2.94 15.66
CA ALA A 56 -6.15 3.98 16.56
C ALA A 56 -4.62 4.01 16.66
N GLY A 57 -3.97 2.85 16.76
CA GLY A 57 -2.52 2.71 16.76
C GLY A 57 -1.89 3.21 15.46
N LEU A 58 -2.47 2.84 14.31
CA LEU A 58 -2.01 3.30 13.00
C LEU A 58 -2.14 4.81 12.82
N ARG A 59 -3.26 5.42 13.26
CA ARG A 59 -3.42 6.88 13.22
C ARG A 59 -2.36 7.61 14.06
N GLN A 60 -2.03 7.06 15.23
CA GLN A 60 -0.95 7.62 16.07
C GLN A 60 0.42 7.51 15.37
N LEU A 61 0.73 6.34 14.79
CA LEU A 61 1.95 6.14 14.01
C LEU A 61 1.99 7.08 12.79
N GLY A 62 0.87 7.25 12.09
CA GLY A 62 0.71 8.17 10.97
C GLY A 62 0.98 9.62 11.35
N ALA A 63 0.43 10.09 12.48
CA ALA A 63 0.70 11.43 12.99
C ALA A 63 2.18 11.65 13.33
N MET A 64 2.85 10.65 13.92
CA MET A 64 4.30 10.71 14.17
C MET A 64 5.11 10.72 12.87
N TRP A 65 4.69 9.95 11.87
CA TRP A 65 5.32 9.89 10.55
C TRP A 65 5.19 11.20 9.77
N ALA A 66 4.00 11.81 9.79
CA ALA A 66 3.73 13.07 9.11
C ALA A 66 4.61 14.21 9.66
N VAL A 67 4.99 14.14 10.95
CA VAL A 67 5.80 15.12 11.68
C VAL A 67 5.16 16.53 11.64
N LYS A 68 5.36 17.28 10.55
CA LYS A 68 4.80 18.62 10.31
C LYS A 68 4.10 18.73 8.95
N LEU A 69 4.12 17.67 8.16
CA LEU A 69 3.42 17.61 6.88
C LEU A 69 1.92 17.44 7.14
N ASP A 70 1.13 18.07 6.28
CA ASP A 70 -0.31 17.84 6.24
C ASP A 70 -0.58 16.35 5.95
N HIS A 71 -1.53 15.74 6.65
CA HIS A 71 -1.88 14.33 6.46
C HIS A 71 -2.41 14.03 5.06
N ARG A 72 -2.95 15.03 4.36
CA ARG A 72 -3.35 14.97 2.94
C ARG A 72 -2.22 15.25 1.97
N ASN A 73 -1.01 15.52 2.45
CA ASN A 73 0.16 15.59 1.57
C ASN A 73 0.38 14.22 0.93
N TRP A 74 0.53 14.17 -0.40
CA TRP A 74 0.74 12.92 -1.14
C TRP A 74 1.99 12.13 -0.69
N GLN A 75 2.97 12.79 -0.07
CA GLN A 75 4.15 12.14 0.50
C GLN A 75 3.84 11.37 1.79
N VAL A 76 2.72 11.70 2.42
CA VAL A 76 2.21 11.09 3.66
C VAL A 76 1.09 10.12 3.33
N SER A 77 0.11 10.56 2.54
CA SER A 77 -1.05 9.79 2.09
C SER A 77 -1.15 9.85 0.56
N PRO A 78 -0.55 8.88 -0.15
CA PRO A 78 -0.55 8.83 -1.61
C PRO A 78 -1.92 8.92 -2.25
N LEU A 79 -2.99 8.53 -1.55
CA LEU A 79 -4.38 8.61 -2.01
C LEU A 79 -4.78 10.01 -2.51
N TYR A 80 -4.19 11.07 -1.95
CA TYR A 80 -4.50 12.46 -2.29
C TYR A 80 -3.58 13.06 -3.37
N GLY A 81 -2.63 12.28 -3.89
CA GLY A 81 -1.71 12.71 -4.94
C GLY A 81 -2.27 12.53 -6.36
N THR A 82 -1.55 13.09 -7.36
CA THR A 82 -1.80 12.77 -8.77
C THR A 82 -1.20 11.39 -9.09
N LEU A 83 -2.03 10.44 -9.53
CA LEU A 83 -1.61 9.05 -9.74
C LEU A 83 -1.18 8.74 -11.18
N SER A 84 -1.57 9.58 -12.15
CA SER A 84 -1.21 9.42 -13.58
C SER A 84 0.29 9.26 -13.91
N PRO A 85 1.26 9.73 -13.10
CA PRO A 85 2.68 9.45 -13.34
C PRO A 85 3.11 8.02 -13.00
N LEU A 86 2.29 7.28 -12.23
CA LEU A 86 2.53 5.89 -11.86
C LEU A 86 2.38 4.98 -13.06
N ARG A 87 3.17 3.90 -13.07
CA ARG A 87 3.15 2.89 -14.12
C ARG A 87 3.29 1.52 -13.46
N ASP A 88 2.53 0.55 -13.96
CA ASP A 88 2.62 -0.85 -13.57
C ASP A 88 2.54 -1.08 -12.05
N VAL A 89 1.40 -0.71 -11.45
CA VAL A 89 1.16 -0.85 -10.01
C VAL A 89 0.71 -2.27 -9.70
N THR A 90 1.36 -2.94 -8.74
CA THR A 90 0.91 -4.25 -8.24
C THR A 90 0.60 -4.15 -6.75
N ILE A 91 -0.60 -4.60 -6.36
CA ILE A 91 -1.10 -4.50 -4.99
C ILE A 91 -1.32 -5.92 -4.44
N PHE A 92 -0.72 -6.26 -3.31
CA PHE A 92 -1.05 -7.46 -2.54
C PHE A 92 -1.80 -7.06 -1.27
N VAL A 93 -2.95 -7.67 -1.02
CA VAL A 93 -3.78 -7.34 0.15
C VAL A 93 -4.59 -8.53 0.61
N GLY A 94 -4.68 -8.74 1.91
CA GLY A 94 -5.53 -9.74 2.54
C GLY A 94 -6.97 -9.25 2.71
N THR A 95 -7.94 -10.16 2.84
CA THR A 95 -9.33 -9.78 3.13
C THR A 95 -9.63 -9.61 4.62
N GLU A 96 -8.71 -10.00 5.50
CA GLU A 96 -8.85 -9.91 6.96
C GLU A 96 -7.91 -8.81 7.51
N GLU A 97 -7.73 -7.73 6.77
CA GLU A 97 -6.99 -6.56 7.23
C GLU A 97 -7.77 -5.26 7.00
N LEU A 98 -7.59 -4.31 7.91
CA LEU A 98 -8.31 -3.04 7.92
C LEU A 98 -7.96 -2.13 6.74
N MET A 99 -6.83 -2.38 6.08
CA MET A 99 -6.37 -1.64 4.90
C MET A 99 -7.00 -2.15 3.59
N TYR A 100 -7.74 -3.26 3.62
CA TYR A 100 -8.36 -3.83 2.43
C TYR A 100 -9.25 -2.84 1.67
N PRO A 101 -10.18 -2.11 2.32
CA PRO A 101 -11.03 -1.14 1.63
C PRO A 101 -10.23 -0.02 0.95
N ASP A 102 -9.21 0.50 1.64
CA ASP A 102 -8.35 1.56 1.11
C ASP A 102 -7.53 1.10 -0.10
N ALA A 103 -7.01 -0.14 -0.05
CA ALA A 103 -6.30 -0.74 -1.17
C ALA A 103 -7.20 -0.91 -2.41
N MET A 104 -8.47 -1.28 -2.21
CA MET A 104 -9.44 -1.42 -3.30
C MET A 104 -9.85 -0.06 -3.89
N ASP A 105 -10.10 0.94 -3.05
CA ASP A 105 -10.40 2.31 -3.50
C ASP A 105 -9.21 2.92 -4.25
N PHE A 106 -7.98 2.67 -3.80
CA PHE A 106 -6.77 3.09 -4.49
C PHE A 106 -6.63 2.41 -5.86
N ALA A 107 -6.82 1.10 -5.93
CA ALA A 107 -6.82 0.35 -7.19
C ALA A 107 -7.84 0.91 -8.18
N GLU A 108 -9.05 1.23 -7.71
CA GLU A 108 -10.10 1.78 -8.56
C GLU A 108 -9.75 3.19 -9.07
N ARG A 109 -9.19 4.05 -8.22
CA ARG A 109 -8.69 5.38 -8.63
C ARG A 109 -7.58 5.28 -9.69
N LEU A 110 -6.68 4.30 -9.56
CA LEU A 110 -5.65 4.03 -10.58
C LEU A 110 -6.28 3.66 -11.92
N ARG A 111 -7.27 2.76 -11.92
CA ARG A 111 -7.99 2.36 -13.15
C ARG A 111 -8.71 3.54 -13.81
N GLN A 112 -9.36 4.39 -13.03
CA GLN A 112 -10.03 5.60 -13.52
C GLN A 112 -9.05 6.58 -14.19
N GLN A 113 -7.79 6.58 -13.76
CA GLN A 113 -6.71 7.38 -14.36
C GLN A 113 -5.96 6.63 -15.47
N HIS A 114 -6.47 5.48 -15.93
CA HIS A 114 -5.86 4.62 -16.94
C HIS A 114 -4.45 4.14 -16.58
N VAL A 115 -4.15 4.05 -15.28
CA VAL A 115 -2.90 3.45 -14.80
C VAL A 115 -3.10 1.93 -14.71
N PRO A 116 -2.24 1.13 -15.38
CA PRO A 116 -2.29 -0.32 -15.24
C PRO A 116 -2.08 -0.73 -13.77
N VAL A 117 -3.02 -1.50 -13.23
CA VAL A 117 -2.97 -2.01 -11.87
C VAL A 117 -3.37 -3.48 -11.80
N THR A 118 -2.55 -4.28 -11.14
CA THR A 118 -2.81 -5.69 -10.82
C THR A 118 -3.03 -5.83 -9.32
N THR A 119 -4.12 -6.49 -8.91
CA THR A 119 -4.45 -6.71 -7.50
C THR A 119 -4.45 -8.20 -7.18
N HIS A 120 -3.62 -8.61 -6.23
CA HIS A 120 -3.56 -9.96 -5.67
C HIS A 120 -4.27 -9.95 -4.31
N ILE A 121 -5.49 -10.49 -4.29
CA ILE A 121 -6.35 -10.50 -3.09
C ILE A 121 -6.24 -11.86 -2.41
N GLY A 122 -5.66 -11.86 -1.22
CA GLY A 122 -5.54 -13.02 -0.34
C GLY A 122 -6.79 -13.25 0.48
N ARG A 123 -7.63 -14.21 0.10
CA ARG A 123 -8.85 -14.53 0.86
C ARG A 123 -8.52 -15.17 2.20
N ASN A 124 -9.13 -14.66 3.27
CA ASN A 124 -8.88 -15.06 4.66
C ASN A 124 -7.42 -14.84 5.12
N LEU A 125 -6.68 -13.98 4.43
CA LEU A 125 -5.30 -13.63 4.77
C LEU A 125 -5.28 -12.26 5.47
N TYR A 126 -4.33 -12.12 6.39
CA TYR A 126 -4.16 -10.93 7.22
C TYR A 126 -3.18 -9.94 6.58
N HIS A 127 -2.93 -8.83 7.29
CA HIS A 127 -1.91 -7.87 6.90
C HIS A 127 -0.59 -8.59 6.64
N ILE A 128 0.20 -8.06 5.71
CA ILE A 128 1.53 -8.55 5.37
C ILE A 128 1.61 -10.03 4.94
N TYR A 129 0.52 -10.60 4.42
CA TYR A 129 0.47 -12.05 4.21
C TYR A 129 1.64 -12.69 3.44
N PRO A 130 2.29 -12.04 2.45
CA PRO A 130 3.43 -12.65 1.73
C PRO A 130 4.61 -13.03 2.62
N VAL A 131 4.67 -12.56 3.87
CA VAL A 131 5.73 -12.92 4.83
C VAL A 131 5.43 -14.19 5.62
N TYR A 132 4.18 -14.64 5.66
CA TYR A 132 3.82 -15.87 6.36
C TYR A 132 4.31 -17.09 5.56
N GLN A 133 4.69 -18.17 6.21
CA GLN A 133 5.16 -19.39 5.51
C GLN A 133 3.95 -20.24 5.08
N SER A 134 3.13 -19.72 4.15
CA SER A 134 1.96 -20.41 3.58
C SER A 134 2.07 -20.54 2.06
N PRO A 135 1.30 -21.45 1.44
CA PRO A 135 1.26 -21.59 -0.02
C PRO A 135 0.88 -20.30 -0.75
N GLU A 136 -0.06 -19.53 -0.20
CA GLU A 136 -0.50 -18.25 -0.75
C GLU A 136 0.62 -17.21 -0.69
N SER A 137 1.38 -17.20 0.40
CA SER A 137 2.52 -16.32 0.58
C SER A 137 3.67 -16.66 -0.36
N GLU A 138 3.97 -17.96 -0.56
CA GLU A 138 4.94 -18.41 -1.56
C GLU A 138 4.56 -17.94 -2.97
N GLN A 139 3.29 -18.07 -3.35
CA GLN A 139 2.78 -17.58 -4.63
C GLN A 139 2.93 -16.06 -4.76
N ALA A 140 2.61 -15.32 -3.70
CA ALA A 140 2.78 -13.86 -3.70
C ALA A 140 4.25 -13.46 -3.83
N VAL A 141 5.16 -14.13 -3.13
CA VAL A 141 6.60 -13.90 -3.23
C VAL A 141 7.13 -14.18 -4.64
N GLU A 142 6.69 -15.26 -5.28
CA GLU A 142 7.07 -15.53 -6.68
C GLU A 142 6.55 -14.47 -7.65
N GLU A 143 5.36 -13.95 -7.42
CA GLU A 143 4.84 -12.82 -8.20
C GLU A 143 5.64 -11.54 -7.97
N ILE A 144 5.94 -11.20 -6.70
CA ILE A 144 6.78 -10.06 -6.34
C ILE A 144 8.13 -10.15 -7.05
N LYS A 145 8.78 -11.33 -7.03
CA LYS A 145 10.03 -11.57 -7.76
C LYS A 145 9.87 -11.33 -9.26
N ARG A 146 8.76 -11.74 -9.87
CA ARG A 146 8.49 -11.53 -11.29
C ARG A 146 8.34 -10.04 -11.62
N VAL A 147 7.54 -9.32 -10.84
CA VAL A 147 7.28 -7.88 -11.04
C VAL A 147 8.57 -7.07 -10.87
N VAL A 148 9.37 -7.36 -9.84
CA VAL A 148 10.63 -6.64 -9.57
C VAL A 148 11.68 -6.88 -10.67
N ASN A 149 11.71 -8.06 -11.28
CA ASN A 149 12.70 -8.42 -12.31
C ASN A 149 12.24 -8.15 -13.75
N SER A 150 11.05 -7.59 -13.95
CA SER A 150 10.49 -7.26 -15.28
C SER A 150 10.93 -5.90 -15.82
#